data_AF-A0A2U1M6Q2-F1
#
_entry.id   AF-A0A2U1M6Q2-F1
#
_cell.length_a   1.000
_cell.length_b   1.000
_cell.length_c   1.000
_cell.angle_alpha   90.00
_cell.angle_beta   90.00
_cell.angle_gamma   90.00
#
_symmetry.space_group_name_H-M   'P 1'
#
loop_
_entity.id
_entity.type
_entity.pdbx_description
1 polymer ?
#
loop_
_entity_poly.entity_id
_entity_poly.type
_entity_poly.pdbx_seq_one_letter_code
_entity_poly.pdbx_strand_id
1 'polypeptide(L)'
;MWERLKGMANLGNISNLWAQVVSGIVNLPAKNTIWSVIQRLVLGASVYFIWQERNVRLFSNFGRSEDELLKIIVDSVRSRIMGLKLQVTSDVLKAAEVWSFPVDEKLKYKFLLDDLLADSMDIDDG
;
A
#
# COMPACT_ATOMS: atom_id res chain seq x y z
N MET A 1 -3.83 -11.74 10.10
CA MET A 1 -4.25 -10.47 9.44
C MET A 1 -3.10 -9.49 9.22
N TRP A 2 -2.47 -8.93 10.27
CA TRP A 2 -1.40 -7.92 10.12
C TRP A 2 -0.21 -8.39 9.26
N GLU A 3 0.24 -9.64 9.42
CA GLU A 3 1.33 -10.22 8.62
C GLU A 3 1.09 -10.14 7.11
N ARG A 4 -0.14 -10.36 6.68
CA ARG A 4 -0.50 -10.28 5.26
C ARG A 4 -0.49 -8.83 4.80
N LEU A 5 -1.07 -7.93 5.59
CA LEU A 5 -1.20 -6.50 5.28
C LEU A 5 0.16 -5.78 5.28
N LYS A 6 1.06 -6.09 6.21
CA LYS A 6 2.39 -5.46 6.28
C LYS A 6 3.24 -5.82 5.07
N GLY A 7 3.10 -7.04 4.53
CA GLY A 7 3.77 -7.46 3.29
C GLY A 7 3.35 -6.59 2.11
N MET A 8 2.04 -6.35 1.96
CA MET A 8 1.49 -5.48 0.90
C MET A 8 1.86 -4.00 1.06
N ALA A 9 2.19 -3.56 2.27
CA ALA A 9 2.55 -2.19 2.59
C ALA A 9 4.06 -1.90 2.53
N ASN A 10 4.88 -2.88 2.12
CA ASN A 10 6.34 -2.81 2.19
C ASN A 10 6.85 -2.50 3.63
N LEU A 11 6.23 -3.14 4.63
CA LEU A 11 6.56 -3.04 6.06
C LEU A 11 7.10 -4.37 6.60
N GLY A 12 7.78 -5.16 5.75
CA GLY A 12 8.30 -6.48 6.13
C GLY A 12 9.28 -6.46 7.30
N ASN A 13 9.95 -5.33 7.53
CA ASN A 13 10.86 -5.10 8.65
C ASN A 13 10.17 -4.70 9.97
N ILE A 14 8.86 -4.43 9.96
CA ILE A 14 8.12 -4.09 11.17
C ILE A 14 7.63 -5.37 11.86
N SER A 15 7.77 -5.36 13.18
CA SER A 15 7.30 -6.42 14.07
C SER A 15 5.79 -6.63 14.01
N ASN A 16 5.35 -7.75 14.58
CA ASN A 16 3.94 -8.16 14.64
C ASN A 16 3.31 -7.72 15.96
N LEU A 17 4.14 -7.27 16.90
CA LEU A 17 3.72 -6.74 18.19
C LEU A 17 3.07 -5.38 17.98
N TRP A 18 1.79 -5.26 18.36
CA TRP A 18 0.99 -4.06 18.14
C TRP A 18 1.67 -2.76 18.61
N ALA A 19 2.28 -2.77 19.80
CA ALA A 19 3.00 -1.61 20.32
C ALA A 19 4.15 -1.18 19.38
N GLN A 20 4.88 -2.15 18.83
CA GLN A 20 5.98 -1.92 17.89
C GLN A 20 5.49 -1.51 16.49
N VAL A 21 4.32 -2.01 16.07
CA VAL A 21 3.66 -1.57 14.83
C VAL A 21 3.30 -0.09 14.92
N VAL A 22 2.61 0.30 16.00
CA VAL A 22 2.20 1.69 16.22
C VAL A 22 3.42 2.58 16.32
N SER A 23 4.41 2.23 17.15
CA SER A 23 5.62 3.05 17.28
C SER A 23 6.42 3.09 15.98
N GLY A 24 6.49 1.99 15.24
CA GLY A 24 7.21 1.92 13.97
C GLY A 24 6.60 2.85 12.92
N ILE A 25 5.28 2.83 12.77
CA ILE A 25 4.58 3.62 11.74
C ILE A 25 4.47 5.10 12.12
N VAL A 26 4.23 5.42 13.39
CA VAL A 26 4.17 6.81 13.86
C VAL A 26 5.51 7.53 13.68
N ASN A 27 6.61 6.80 13.82
CA ASN A 27 7.95 7.35 13.65
C ASN A 27 8.45 7.35 12.19
N LEU A 28 7.69 6.79 11.24
CA LEU A 28 8.07 6.85 9.83
C LEU A 28 7.92 8.28 9.31
N PRO A 29 8.94 8.84 8.65
CA PRO A 29 8.83 10.14 8.02
C PRO A 29 7.69 10.14 6.99
N ALA A 30 6.81 11.13 7.08
CA ALA A 30 5.74 11.35 6.11
C ALA A 30 6.31 11.86 4.79
N LYS A 31 6.88 10.96 3.99
CA LYS A 31 7.40 11.27 2.66
C LYS A 31 6.26 11.36 1.64
N ASN A 32 6.44 12.16 0.59
CA ASN A 32 5.52 12.21 -0.53
C ASN A 32 5.77 11.06 -1.52
N THR A 33 5.77 9.83 -1.01
CA THR A 33 5.92 8.60 -1.82
C THR A 33 4.67 7.76 -1.70
N ILE A 34 4.38 6.96 -2.74
CA ILE A 34 3.23 6.06 -2.73
C ILE A 34 3.28 5.08 -1.56
N TRP A 35 4.46 4.57 -1.21
CA TRP A 35 4.63 3.65 -0.08
C TRP A 35 4.29 4.30 1.27
N SER A 36 4.73 5.54 1.50
CA SER A 36 4.37 6.31 2.70
C SER A 36 2.85 6.49 2.81
N VAL A 37 2.17 6.74 1.69
CA VAL A 37 0.71 6.84 1.64
C VAL A 37 0.04 5.49 1.92
N ILE A 38 0.48 4.42 1.26
CA ILE A 38 -0.05 3.06 1.44
C ILE A 38 0.09 2.61 2.89
N GLN A 39 1.25 2.82 3.52
CA GLN A 39 1.50 2.42 4.91
C GLN A 39 0.50 3.05 5.88
N ARG A 40 0.22 4.34 5.71
CA ARG A 40 -0.76 5.08 6.51
C ARG A 40 -2.19 4.62 6.24
N LEU A 41 -2.54 4.38 4.97
CA LEU A 41 -3.85 3.85 4.59
C LEU A 41 -4.08 2.46 5.17
N VAL A 42 -3.10 1.56 5.09
CA VAL A 42 -3.17 0.19 5.62
C VAL A 42 -3.34 0.22 7.13
N LEU A 43 -2.54 1.01 7.85
CA LEU A 43 -2.70 1.13 9.31
C LEU A 43 -4.09 1.65 9.68
N GLY A 44 -4.52 2.75 9.05
CA GLY A 44 -5.83 3.35 9.31
C GLY A 44 -6.99 2.41 9.01
N ALA A 45 -6.97 1.75 7.85
CA ALA A 45 -7.99 0.77 7.47
C ALA A 45 -8.00 -0.44 8.40
N SER A 46 -6.82 -0.98 8.77
CA SER A 46 -6.70 -2.11 9.69
C SER A 46 -7.35 -1.79 11.04
N VAL A 47 -6.98 -0.66 11.65
CA VAL A 47 -7.52 -0.23 12.94
C VAL A 47 -9.04 -0.02 12.84
N TYR A 48 -9.49 0.69 11.80
CA TYR A 48 -10.89 1.00 11.62
C TYR A 48 -11.76 -0.26 11.46
N PHE A 49 -11.39 -1.16 10.55
CA PHE A 49 -12.18 -2.34 10.24
C PHE A 49 -12.12 -3.39 11.35
N ILE A 50 -11.01 -3.54 12.07
CA ILE A 50 -10.94 -4.38 13.28
C ILE A 50 -11.87 -3.83 14.36
N TRP A 51 -11.84 -2.52 14.59
CA TRP A 51 -12.74 -1.87 15.55
C TRP A 51 -14.21 -2.02 15.13
N GLN A 52 -14.53 -1.80 13.85
CA GLN A 52 -15.88 -1.97 13.31
C GLN A 52 -16.37 -3.42 13.50
N GLU A 53 -15.55 -4.40 13.14
CA GLU A 53 -15.90 -5.82 13.25
C GLU A 53 -16.14 -6.22 14.71
N ARG A 54 -15.34 -5.71 15.66
CA ARG A 54 -15.56 -5.91 17.09
C ARG A 54 -16.90 -5.34 17.55
N ASN A 55 -17.27 -4.14 17.12
CA ASN A 55 -18.57 -3.56 17.46
C ASN A 55 -19.72 -4.34 16.83
N VAL A 56 -19.60 -4.76 15.58
CA VAL A 56 -20.62 -5.58 14.92
C VAL A 56 -20.88 -6.85 15.74
N ARG A 57 -19.84 -7.59 16.16
CA ARG A 57 -20.03 -8.80 16.99
C ARG A 57 -20.64 -8.55 18.36
N LEU A 58 -20.42 -7.36 18.93
CA LEU A 58 -21.00 -7.00 20.23
C LEU A 58 -22.48 -6.65 20.14
N PHE A 59 -22.89 -6.02 19.03
CA PHE A 59 -24.24 -5.49 18.85
C PHE A 59 -25.08 -6.28 17.82
N SER A 60 -24.51 -7.33 17.24
CA SER A 60 -25.13 -8.24 16.28
C SER A 60 -24.63 -9.66 16.50
N ASN A 61 -25.47 -10.65 16.24
CA ASN A 61 -25.08 -12.07 16.20
C ASN A 61 -24.38 -12.46 14.87
N PHE A 62 -23.92 -11.47 14.10
CA PHE A 62 -23.22 -11.64 12.84
C PHE A 62 -21.74 -11.27 13.00
N GLY A 63 -20.87 -11.97 12.28
CA GLY A 63 -19.46 -11.65 12.19
C GLY A 63 -18.86 -12.22 10.91
N ARG A 64 -17.98 -11.44 10.28
CA ARG A 64 -17.28 -11.84 9.06
C ARG A 64 -16.13 -12.79 9.38
N SER A 65 -15.72 -13.61 8.44
CA SER A 65 -14.47 -14.36 8.54
C SER A 65 -13.25 -13.42 8.49
N GLU A 66 -12.09 -13.93 8.91
CA GLU A 66 -10.83 -13.18 8.80
C GLU A 66 -10.52 -12.82 7.34
N ASP A 67 -10.77 -13.73 6.40
CA ASP A 67 -10.50 -13.53 4.99
C ASP A 67 -11.44 -12.49 4.35
N GLU A 68 -12.73 -12.47 4.74
CA GLU A 68 -13.66 -11.41 4.31
C GLU A 68 -13.23 -10.04 4.83
N LEU A 69 -12.84 -9.96 6.12
CA LEU A 69 -12.38 -8.70 6.70
C LEU A 69 -11.09 -8.22 6.02
N LEU A 70 -10.16 -9.13 5.73
CA LEU A 70 -8.92 -8.84 5.01
C LEU A 70 -9.23 -8.29 3.61
N LYS A 71 -10.15 -8.93 2.88
CA LYS A 71 -10.57 -8.48 1.55
C LYS A 71 -11.16 -7.08 1.60
N ILE A 72 -12.04 -6.78 2.56
CA ILE A 72 -12.62 -5.45 2.74
C ILE A 72 -11.53 -4.39 2.99
N ILE A 73 -10.55 -4.70 3.84
CA ILE A 73 -9.43 -3.79 4.11
C ILE A 73 -8.63 -3.53 2.82
N VAL A 74 -8.25 -4.59 2.10
CA VAL A 74 -7.46 -4.49 0.86
C VAL A 74 -8.22 -3.70 -0.21
N ASP A 75 -9.49 -4.01 -0.43
CA ASP A 75 -10.31 -3.34 -1.43
C ASP A 75 -10.55 -1.86 -1.08
N SER A 76 -10.74 -1.55 0.21
CA SER A 76 -10.84 -0.18 0.69
C SER A 76 -9.54 0.60 0.46
N VAL A 77 -8.38 0.03 0.76
CA VAL A 77 -7.08 0.69 0.53
C VAL A 77 -6.83 0.87 -0.96
N ARG A 78 -7.05 -0.16 -1.79
CA ARG A 78 -6.94 -0.08 -3.26
C ARG A 78 -7.81 1.05 -3.81
N SER A 79 -9.07 1.12 -3.38
CA SER A 79 -10.01 2.16 -3.81
C SER A 79 -9.51 3.56 -3.46
N ARG A 80 -8.90 3.73 -2.27
CA ARG A 80 -8.30 5.01 -1.87
C ARG A 80 -7.07 5.35 -2.72
N ILE A 81 -6.21 4.38 -3.02
CA ILE A 81 -5.04 4.58 -3.89
C ILE A 81 -5.46 5.02 -5.29
N MET A 82 -6.46 4.36 -5.88
CA MET A 82 -7.00 4.68 -7.21
C MET A 82 -7.63 6.09 -7.29
N GLY A 83 -8.07 6.64 -6.16
CA GLY A 83 -8.59 8.01 -6.09
C GLY A 83 -7.51 9.10 -6.04
N LEU A 84 -6.22 8.74 -5.95
CA LEU A 84 -5.12 9.68 -5.87
C LEU A 84 -4.62 10.07 -7.27
N LYS A 85 -4.13 11.31 -7.39
CA LYS A 85 -3.35 11.72 -8.56
C LYS A 85 -1.89 11.31 -8.36
N LEU A 86 -1.48 10.23 -9.01
CA LEU A 86 -0.13 9.67 -8.88
C LEU A 86 0.73 10.09 -10.07
N GLN A 87 1.97 10.48 -9.81
CA GLN A 87 3.01 10.58 -10.82
C GLN A 87 3.58 9.18 -11.09
N VAL A 88 3.83 8.84 -12.35
CA VAL A 88 4.43 7.53 -12.67
C VAL A 88 5.89 7.54 -12.22
N THR A 89 6.22 6.60 -11.34
CA THR A 89 7.56 6.35 -10.81
C THR A 89 7.76 4.85 -10.66
N SER A 90 9.00 4.40 -10.51
CA SER A 90 9.31 2.99 -10.23
C SER A 90 8.53 2.46 -9.02
N ASP A 91 8.40 3.26 -7.95
CA ASP A 91 7.63 2.89 -6.76
C ASP A 91 6.13 2.75 -7.05
N VAL A 92 5.54 3.62 -7.88
CA VAL A 92 4.13 3.52 -8.26
C VAL A 92 3.87 2.29 -9.12
N LEU A 93 4.79 1.93 -10.02
CA LEU A 93 4.67 0.72 -10.83
C LEU A 93 4.74 -0.55 -9.97
N LYS A 94 5.68 -0.61 -9.01
CA LYS A 94 5.76 -1.72 -8.03
C LYS A 94 4.52 -1.79 -7.15
N ALA A 95 4.02 -0.64 -6.68
CA ALA A 95 2.78 -0.58 -5.91
C ALA A 95 1.58 -1.07 -6.74
N ALA A 96 1.52 -0.73 -8.03
CA ALA A 96 0.46 -1.16 -8.94
C ALA A 96 0.43 -2.67 -9.13
N GLU A 97 1.59 -3.32 -9.18
CA GLU A 97 1.70 -4.79 -9.21
C GLU A 97 1.16 -5.42 -7.92
N VAL A 98 1.68 -4.98 -6.76
CA VAL A 98 1.30 -5.51 -5.44
C VAL A 98 -0.18 -5.30 -5.12
N TRP A 99 -0.72 -4.13 -5.46
CA TRP A 99 -2.11 -3.75 -5.15
C TRP A 99 -3.08 -4.01 -6.29
N SER A 100 -2.58 -4.46 -7.44
CA SER A 100 -3.36 -4.76 -8.65
C SER A 100 -4.30 -3.62 -9.05
N PHE A 101 -3.75 -2.40 -9.20
CA PHE A 101 -4.49 -1.25 -9.72
C PHE A 101 -3.94 -0.79 -11.07
N PRO A 102 -4.78 -0.24 -11.96
CA PRO A 102 -4.34 0.19 -13.29
C PRO A 102 -3.49 1.46 -13.20
N VAL A 103 -2.45 1.52 -14.04
CA VAL A 103 -1.67 2.73 -14.32
C VAL A 103 -1.89 3.08 -15.79
N ASP A 104 -1.91 4.36 -16.13
CA ASP A 104 -2.04 4.79 -17.53
C ASP A 104 -0.89 4.21 -18.37
N GLU A 105 -1.25 3.37 -19.36
CA GLU A 105 -0.30 2.67 -20.20
C GLU A 105 0.62 3.64 -20.96
N LYS A 106 0.10 4.77 -21.47
CA LYS A 106 0.93 5.74 -22.20
C LYS A 106 1.97 6.37 -21.28
N LEU A 107 1.58 6.73 -20.06
CA LEU A 107 2.51 7.28 -19.06
C LEU A 107 3.53 6.24 -18.61
N LYS A 108 3.12 4.97 -18.48
CA LYS A 108 4.00 3.85 -18.15
C LYS A 108 5.05 3.61 -19.23
N TYR A 109 4.66 3.48 -20.50
CA TYR A 109 5.62 3.29 -21.61
C TYR A 109 6.55 4.49 -21.74
N LYS A 110 6.02 5.71 -21.61
CA LYS A 110 6.86 6.92 -21.64
C LYS A 110 7.94 6.86 -20.56
N PHE A 111 7.56 6.58 -19.31
CA PHE A 111 8.51 6.47 -18.20
C PHE A 111 9.58 5.39 -18.46
N LEU A 112 9.18 4.21 -18.92
CA LEU A 112 10.11 3.11 -19.21
C LEU A 112 11.07 3.43 -20.36
N LEU A 113 10.60 4.14 -21.40
CA LEU A 113 11.45 4.58 -22.51
C LEU A 113 12.45 5.64 -22.04
N ASP A 114 12.00 6.62 -21.25
CA ASP A 114 12.87 7.66 -20.72
C ASP A 114 13.98 7.05 -19.82
N ASP A 115 13.64 6.05 -19.01
CA ASP A 115 14.58 5.29 -18.14
C ASP A 115 15.60 4.48 -18.95
N LEU A 116 15.14 3.74 -19.97
CA LEU A 116 16.02 2.97 -20.86
C LEU A 116 16.98 3.85 -21.67
N LEU A 117 16.51 5.02 -22.12
CA LEU A 117 17.33 5.96 -22.87
C LEU A 117 18.38 6.63 -21.97
N ALA A 118 18.05 6.92 -20.72
CA ALA A 118 19.00 7.47 -19.75
C ALA A 118 20.17 6.50 -19.49
N ASP A 119 19.89 5.22 -19.27
CA ASP A 119 20.93 4.19 -19.07
C ASP A 119 21.85 4.00 -20.28
N SER A 120 21.35 4.28 -21.50
CA SER A 120 22.14 4.15 -22.72
C SER A 120 23.12 5.31 -22.96
N MET A 121 22.87 6.49 -22.38
CA MET A 121 23.72 7.67 -22.53
C MET A 121 24.96 7.64 -21.62
N ASP A 122 24.94 6.87 -20.54
CA ASP A 122 26.07 6.73 -19.62
C ASP A 122 27.16 5.75 -20.13
N ILE A 123 26.94 5.10 -21.29
CA ILE A 123 27.85 4.08 -21.84
C ILE A 123 28.84 4.66 -22.86
N ASP A 124 28.57 5.84 -23.43
CA ASP A 124 29.37 6.43 -24.53
C ASP A 124 30.50 7.38 -24.07
N ASP A 125 30.66 7.59 -22.76
CA ASP A 125 31.65 8.53 -22.17
C ASP A 125 32.89 7.82 -21.56
N GLY A 126 33.20 6.60 -22.02
CA GLY A 126 34.29 5.73 -21.53
C GLY A 126 35.43 5.48 -22.51
#